data_AF-A0A430QUB5-F1
#
_entry.id   AF-A0A430QUB5-F1
#
_cell.length_a   1.000
_cell.length_b   1.000
_cell.length_c   1.000
_cell.angle_alpha   90.00
_cell.angle_beta   90.00
_cell.angle_gamma   90.00
#
_symmetry.space_group_name_H-M   'P 1'
#
loop_
_entity.id
_entity.type
_entity.pdbx_description
1 polymer ?
#
loop_
_entity_poly.entity_id
_entity_poly.type
_entity_poly.pdbx_seq_one_letter_code
_entity_poly.pdbx_strand_id
1 'polypeptide(L)'
;MLDPNICIKKSFDFGYPVLCGSLGWKQGDEEGKWAQKAIETLIKKLKKRKGVLERLQYALLHPNEPSECVTIPRSLDGRIQVSHRKGFPHVIYCRVWRWPDLQSHHELRPVENCKLPFSSKETEVCINPYHYTRVDYPVLPPVLVPRHNEYPTMESTKKESLSDETCDSHCYSDSHNLIFS
;
A
#
# COMPACT_ATOMS: atom_id res chain seq x y z
N MET A 1 12.56 14.13 28.81
CA MET A 1 13.72 13.21 28.90
C MET A 1 13.36 11.99 28.06
N LEU A 2 13.97 11.82 26.89
CA LEU A 2 13.75 10.66 26.03
C LEU A 2 14.77 9.61 26.44
N ASP A 3 14.31 8.46 26.94
CA ASP A 3 15.19 7.39 27.43
C ASP A 3 16.03 6.80 26.29
N PRO A 4 17.38 6.89 26.32
CA PRO A 4 18.23 6.44 25.22
C PRO A 4 18.46 4.92 25.13
N ASN A 5 17.85 4.11 26.00
CA ASN A 5 18.33 2.74 26.28
C ASN A 5 17.37 1.58 25.95
N ILE A 6 16.43 1.75 25.00
CA ILE A 6 15.60 0.63 24.46
C ILE A 6 16.08 0.13 23.09
N CYS A 7 17.26 0.58 22.63
CA CYS A 7 18.00 -0.19 21.65
C CYS A 7 18.94 -1.13 22.41
N ILE A 8 19.13 -2.35 21.91
CA ILE A 8 20.05 -3.42 22.40
C ILE A 8 19.32 -4.56 23.15
N LYS A 9 18.92 -5.59 22.39
CA LYS A 9 19.54 -6.95 22.45
C LYS A 9 18.88 -7.97 21.50
N LYS A 10 19.38 -8.04 20.27
CA LYS A 10 20.16 -9.18 19.71
C LYS A 10 20.22 -9.06 18.18
N SER A 11 21.46 -9.18 17.67
CA SER A 11 21.91 -9.20 16.26
C SER A 11 21.68 -7.95 15.40
N PHE A 12 22.27 -6.82 15.76
CA PHE A 12 22.64 -5.81 14.74
C PHE A 12 23.95 -5.13 15.12
N ASP A 13 25.01 -5.92 15.21
CA ASP A 13 26.38 -5.43 15.46
C ASP A 13 27.05 -4.94 14.16
N PHE A 14 26.30 -4.23 13.32
CA PHE A 14 26.79 -3.71 12.04
C PHE A 14 26.44 -2.23 11.91
N GLY A 15 27.17 -1.39 12.66
CA GLY A 15 27.52 0.01 12.32
C GLY A 15 26.44 1.06 12.03
N TYR A 16 25.14 0.73 12.04
CA TYR A 16 24.11 1.63 11.48
C TYR A 16 22.88 1.80 12.41
N PRO A 17 23.05 2.40 13.60
CA PRO A 17 21.98 2.57 14.59
C PRO A 17 20.78 3.38 14.05
N VAL A 18 21.04 4.31 13.13
CA VAL A 18 20.03 5.17 12.48
C VAL A 18 19.10 4.43 11.54
N LEU A 19 19.50 3.25 11.07
CA LEU A 19 18.67 2.40 10.22
C LEU A 19 17.70 1.54 11.04
N CYS A 20 17.94 1.37 12.34
CA CYS A 20 17.19 0.48 13.22
C CYS A 20 15.83 1.04 13.71
N GLY A 21 15.45 2.24 13.25
CA GLY A 21 14.11 2.78 13.47
C GLY A 21 13.99 3.61 14.75
N SER A 22 14.22 4.92 14.63
CA SER A 22 13.57 5.91 15.47
C SER A 22 12.17 6.19 14.89
N LEU A 23 11.17 6.31 15.77
CA LEU A 23 9.75 6.68 15.55
C LEU A 23 8.74 5.51 15.60
N GLY A 24 8.52 4.97 16.80
CA GLY A 24 7.18 4.53 17.21
C GLY A 24 6.80 3.05 17.06
N TRP A 25 7.64 2.21 16.46
CA TRP A 25 7.39 0.76 16.41
C TRP A 25 7.61 0.14 17.79
N LYS A 26 6.53 -0.29 18.46
CA LYS A 26 6.62 -0.94 19.77
C LYS A 26 7.23 -2.33 19.59
N GLN A 27 8.37 -2.59 20.21
CA GLN A 27 9.03 -3.89 20.18
C GLN A 27 8.08 -5.00 20.64
N GLY A 28 7.66 -5.87 19.72
CA GLY A 28 6.79 -7.01 20.00
C GLY A 28 5.56 -7.13 19.10
N ASP A 29 5.19 -6.06 18.38
CA ASP A 29 4.13 -6.14 17.38
C ASP A 29 4.61 -6.85 16.09
N GLU A 30 3.68 -7.48 15.39
CA GLU A 30 3.98 -8.14 14.10
C GLU A 30 4.42 -7.12 13.04
N GLU A 31 3.99 -5.87 13.16
CA GLU A 31 4.30 -4.78 12.23
C GLU A 31 5.75 -4.29 12.39
N GLY A 32 6.26 -4.14 13.62
CA GLY A 32 7.65 -3.80 13.89
C GLY A 32 8.61 -4.90 13.46
N LYS A 33 8.26 -6.18 13.66
CA LYS A 33 9.03 -7.31 13.10
C LYS A 33 9.07 -7.26 11.58
N TRP A 34 7.95 -6.90 10.94
CA TRP A 34 7.89 -6.75 9.49
C TRP A 34 8.73 -5.55 9.01
N ALA A 35 8.67 -4.41 9.68
CA ALA A 35 9.48 -3.23 9.40
C ALA A 35 10.98 -3.53 9.49
N GLN A 36 11.41 -4.25 10.53
CA GLN A 36 12.79 -4.69 10.69
C GLN A 36 13.23 -5.57 9.52
N LYS A 37 12.42 -6.56 9.11
CA LYS A 37 12.72 -7.38 7.92
C LYS A 37 12.82 -6.54 6.64
N ALA A 38 11.99 -5.50 6.50
CA ALA A 38 12.02 -4.60 5.35
C ALA A 38 13.35 -3.82 5.28
N ILE A 39 13.81 -3.31 6.42
CA ILE A 39 15.10 -2.61 6.56
C ILE A 39 16.26 -3.59 6.27
N GLU A 40 16.24 -4.79 6.87
CA GLU A 40 17.29 -5.80 6.66
C GLU A 40 17.43 -6.17 5.17
N THR A 41 16.30 -6.37 4.50
CA THR A 41 16.25 -6.68 3.07
C THR A 41 16.80 -5.51 2.26
N LEU A 42 16.46 -4.27 2.64
CA LEU A 42 16.98 -3.09 1.97
C LEU A 42 18.49 -2.97 2.11
N ILE A 43 19.02 -3.07 3.33
CA ILE A 43 20.45 -2.93 3.61
C ILE A 43 21.24 -3.96 2.80
N LYS A 44 20.78 -5.22 2.76
CA LYS A 44 21.38 -6.26 1.91
C LYS A 44 21.40 -5.86 0.43
N LYS A 45 20.33 -5.22 -0.06
CA LYS A 45 20.23 -4.72 -1.44
C LYS A 45 21.13 -3.51 -1.69
N LEU A 46 21.25 -2.59 -0.74
CA LEU A 46 22.08 -1.39 -0.85
C LEU A 46 23.56 -1.69 -0.71
N LYS A 47 23.96 -2.66 0.12
CA LYS A 47 25.36 -3.12 0.24
C LYS A 47 25.97 -3.62 -1.07
N LYS A 48 25.13 -4.05 -2.04
CA LYS A 48 25.58 -4.42 -3.39
C LYS A 48 26.01 -3.21 -4.24
N ARG A 49 25.64 -1.98 -3.86
CA ARG A 49 25.95 -0.73 -4.55
C ARG A 49 26.74 0.20 -3.63
N LYS A 50 27.99 0.48 -3.97
CA LYS A 50 28.88 1.34 -3.17
C LYS A 50 28.32 2.76 -3.06
N GLY A 51 28.36 3.37 -1.88
CA GLY A 51 27.97 4.76 -1.66
C GLY A 51 26.47 5.00 -1.46
N VAL A 52 25.59 4.03 -1.75
CA VAL A 52 24.12 4.24 -1.62
C VAL A 52 23.66 4.10 -0.17
N LEU A 53 24.30 3.21 0.58
CA LEU A 53 23.97 2.96 1.98
C LEU A 53 24.36 4.14 2.88
N GLU A 54 25.49 4.78 2.57
CA GLU A 54 26.02 5.96 3.25
C GLU A 54 25.10 7.18 3.01
N ARG A 55 24.63 7.38 1.77
CA ARG A 55 23.62 8.40 1.44
C ARG A 55 22.32 8.22 2.23
N LEU A 56 21.86 6.97 2.39
CA LEU A 56 20.67 6.69 3.19
C LEU A 56 20.86 7.05 4.66
N GLN A 57 22.00 6.70 5.24
CA GLN A 57 22.30 7.09 6.62
C GLN A 57 22.38 8.59 6.78
N TYR A 58 23.05 9.27 5.85
CA TYR A 58 23.15 10.73 5.87
C TYR A 58 21.77 11.37 5.86
N ALA A 59 20.88 10.93 4.95
CA ALA A 59 19.52 11.43 4.85
C ALA A 59 18.72 11.22 6.15
N LEU A 60 18.86 10.05 6.79
CA LEU A 60 18.17 9.73 8.04
C LEU A 60 18.71 10.50 9.25
N LEU A 61 20.00 10.81 9.26
CA LEU A 61 20.65 11.62 10.30
C LEU A 61 20.37 13.11 10.18
N HIS A 62 20.26 13.63 8.96
CA HIS A 62 20.11 15.06 8.67
C HIS A 62 18.79 15.33 7.92
N PRO A 63 17.63 15.17 8.60
CA PRO A 63 16.30 15.31 7.97
C PRO A 63 16.03 16.68 7.35
N ASN A 64 16.70 17.72 7.86
CA ASN A 64 16.51 19.11 7.45
C ASN A 64 17.53 19.57 6.40
N GLU A 65 18.44 18.69 5.99
CA GLU A 65 19.46 19.01 4.99
C GLU A 65 19.16 18.34 3.66
N PRO A 66 19.52 18.98 2.52
CA PRO A 66 19.38 18.36 1.22
C PRO A 66 20.23 17.08 1.16
N SER A 67 19.59 15.96 0.83
CA SER A 67 20.25 14.66 0.68
C SER A 67 20.10 14.12 -0.74
N GLU A 68 21.01 13.24 -1.14
CA GLU A 68 20.98 12.61 -2.46
C GLU A 68 19.88 11.53 -2.55
N CYS A 69 19.52 11.15 -3.79
CA CYS A 69 18.57 10.06 -4.01
C CYS A 69 19.17 8.73 -3.56
N VAL A 70 18.39 7.97 -2.81
CA VAL A 70 18.69 6.57 -2.47
C VAL A 70 17.77 5.72 -3.33
N THR A 71 18.32 5.06 -4.35
CA THR A 71 17.49 4.38 -5.36
C THR A 71 17.51 2.87 -5.17
N ILE A 72 16.50 2.17 -5.69
CA ILE A 72 16.52 0.72 -5.91
C ILE A 72 15.98 0.38 -7.30
N PRO A 73 16.40 -0.76 -7.91
CA PRO A 73 15.79 -1.26 -9.14
C PRO A 73 14.27 -1.43 -8.99
N ARG A 74 13.53 -0.92 -9.98
CA ARG A 74 12.07 -0.97 -10.07
C ARG A 74 11.63 -2.32 -10.65
N SER A 75 10.66 -2.97 -10.00
CA SER A 75 9.99 -4.15 -10.54
C SER A 75 9.04 -3.78 -11.68
N LEU A 76 8.65 -4.74 -12.53
CA LEU A 76 7.72 -4.50 -13.65
C LEU A 76 6.40 -3.85 -13.21
N ASP A 77 5.85 -4.28 -12.09
CA ASP A 77 4.62 -3.73 -11.49
C ASP A 77 4.88 -2.61 -10.47
N GLY A 78 6.14 -2.21 -10.28
CA GLY A 78 6.56 -1.20 -9.33
C GLY A 78 6.50 -1.60 -7.86
N ARG A 79 6.14 -2.85 -7.54
CA ARG A 79 5.99 -3.34 -6.15
C ARG A 79 7.19 -4.16 -5.72
N ILE A 80 7.45 -4.17 -4.41
CA ILE A 80 8.42 -5.06 -3.77
C ILE A 80 7.69 -5.97 -2.78
N GLN A 81 8.21 -7.19 -2.62
CA GLN A 81 7.70 -8.16 -1.66
C GLN A 81 8.65 -8.25 -0.46
N VAL A 82 8.11 -8.05 0.74
CA VAL A 82 8.83 -8.19 2.01
C VAL A 82 8.02 -9.11 2.92
N SER A 83 8.59 -10.26 3.29
CA SER A 83 7.97 -11.23 4.21
C SER A 83 6.50 -11.52 3.89
N HIS A 84 6.23 -11.91 2.64
CA HIS A 84 4.90 -12.23 2.07
C HIS A 84 3.94 -11.05 1.84
N ARG A 85 4.32 -9.82 2.18
CA ARG A 85 3.52 -8.61 1.89
C ARG A 85 4.08 -7.88 0.66
N LYS A 86 3.20 -7.47 -0.26
CA LYS A 86 3.55 -6.68 -1.45
C LYS A 86 3.16 -5.21 -1.23
N GLY A 87 4.04 -4.29 -1.60
CA GLY A 87 3.76 -2.86 -1.51
C GLY A 87 4.71 -2.03 -2.36
N PHE A 88 4.43 -0.74 -2.49
CA PHE A 88 5.32 0.17 -3.22
C PHE A 88 6.54 0.52 -2.37
N PRO A 89 7.75 0.52 -2.95
CA PRO A 89 8.97 0.66 -2.16
C PRO A 89 9.06 2.01 -1.44
N HIS A 90 8.73 3.11 -2.12
CA HIS A 90 8.72 4.44 -1.50
C HIS A 90 7.72 4.54 -0.34
N VAL A 91 6.52 3.94 -0.46
CA VAL A 91 5.52 3.90 0.61
C VAL A 91 6.03 3.09 1.81
N ILE A 92 6.56 1.88 1.57
CA ILE A 92 7.07 1.01 2.63
C ILE A 92 8.11 1.74 3.47
N TYR A 93 9.09 2.36 2.80
CA TYR A 93 10.20 3.01 3.49
C TYR A 93 9.83 4.36 4.12
N CYS A 94 8.94 5.14 3.51
CA CYS A 94 8.37 6.33 4.17
C CYS A 94 7.56 5.96 5.41
N ARG A 95 6.82 4.84 5.37
CA ARG A 95 6.05 4.35 6.52
C ARG A 95 6.94 3.94 7.67
N VAL A 96 8.05 3.25 7.37
CA VAL A 96 8.99 2.77 8.37
C VAL A 96 9.69 3.93 9.11
N TRP A 97 10.12 4.99 8.40
CA TRP A 97 10.96 6.04 8.97
C TRP A 97 10.28 7.37 9.28
N ARG A 98 9.06 7.64 8.77
CA ARG A 98 8.42 8.95 8.97
C ARG A 98 6.97 8.84 9.43
N TRP A 99 6.14 8.11 8.70
CA TRP A 99 4.68 8.12 8.89
C TRP A 99 4.14 6.70 9.09
N PRO A 100 4.13 6.15 10.32
CA PRO A 100 3.70 4.77 10.57
C PRO A 100 2.24 4.50 10.17
N ASP A 101 1.43 5.56 10.14
CA ASP A 101 0.02 5.59 9.76
C ASP A 101 -0.22 5.78 8.25
N LEU A 102 0.84 5.92 7.43
CA LEU A 102 0.73 6.05 5.97
C LEU A 102 0.06 4.82 5.36
N GLN A 103 -1.04 5.01 4.62
CA GLN A 103 -1.83 3.91 4.06
C GLN A 103 -1.56 3.72 2.56
N SER A 104 -1.45 4.81 1.81
CA SER A 104 -1.40 4.76 0.35
C SER A 104 -0.33 5.65 -0.27
N HIS A 105 0.09 5.29 -1.48
CA HIS A 105 0.98 6.11 -2.31
C HIS A 105 0.36 7.46 -2.73
N HIS A 106 -0.97 7.59 -2.70
CA HIS A 106 -1.65 8.85 -3.01
C HIS A 106 -1.40 9.96 -1.98
N GLU A 107 -1.04 9.58 -0.75
CA GLU A 107 -0.67 10.50 0.32
C GLU A 107 0.78 11.02 0.18
N LEU A 108 1.54 10.58 -0.84
CA LEU A 108 2.91 11.01 -1.05
C LEU A 108 3.07 11.81 -2.34
N ARG A 109 3.78 12.93 -2.25
CA ARG A 109 4.26 13.70 -3.41
C ARG A 109 5.77 13.84 -3.38
N PRO A 110 6.47 13.62 -4.51
CA PRO A 110 7.90 13.85 -4.56
C PRO A 110 8.20 15.34 -4.41
N VAL A 111 9.30 15.66 -3.73
CA VAL A 111 9.85 17.02 -3.73
C VAL A 111 10.62 17.29 -5.02
N GLU A 112 10.81 18.56 -5.36
CA GLU A 112 11.45 18.98 -6.61
C GLU A 112 12.90 18.52 -6.76
N ASN A 113 13.62 18.34 -5.65
CA ASN A 113 15.02 17.89 -5.67
C ASN A 113 15.18 16.37 -5.89
N CYS A 114 14.08 15.61 -5.94
CA CYS A 114 14.11 14.17 -6.19
C CYS A 114 14.28 13.90 -7.68
N LYS A 115 15.43 13.35 -8.09
CA LYS A 115 15.74 13.05 -9.49
C LYS A 115 15.02 11.80 -10.02
N LEU A 116 14.71 10.85 -9.15
CA LEU A 116 14.16 9.54 -9.51
C LEU A 116 12.90 9.20 -8.70
N PRO A 117 11.87 10.05 -8.71
CA PRO A 117 10.65 9.79 -7.96
C PRO A 117 9.90 8.58 -8.52
N PHE A 118 9.05 7.94 -7.72
CA PHE A 118 8.28 6.79 -8.20
C PHE A 118 7.43 7.08 -9.46
N SER A 119 6.99 8.34 -9.63
CA SER A 119 6.22 8.82 -10.78
C SER A 119 7.00 8.89 -12.10
N SER A 120 8.34 8.94 -12.07
CA SER A 120 9.15 9.14 -13.29
C SER A 120 9.20 7.91 -14.21
N LYS A 121 8.70 6.74 -13.76
CA LYS A 121 8.69 5.48 -14.53
C LYS A 121 10.08 4.98 -14.98
N GLU A 122 11.13 5.49 -14.35
CA GLU A 122 12.51 5.08 -14.59
C GLU A 122 12.80 3.65 -14.11
N THR A 123 13.92 3.10 -14.59
CA THR A 123 14.41 1.75 -14.21
C THR A 123 14.77 1.66 -12.72
N GLU A 124 15.07 2.80 -12.09
CA GLU A 124 15.31 2.93 -10.67
C GLU A 124 14.27 3.84 -10.01
N VAL A 125 13.99 3.57 -8.73
CA VAL A 125 13.07 4.36 -7.90
C VAL A 125 13.77 4.84 -6.64
N CYS A 126 13.65 6.13 -6.33
CA CYS A 126 14.08 6.73 -5.07
C CYS A 126 13.18 6.30 -3.91
N ILE A 127 13.80 5.87 -2.83
CA ILE A 127 13.18 5.44 -1.58
C ILE A 127 13.57 6.32 -0.39
N ASN A 128 14.35 7.38 -0.62
CA ASN A 128 14.71 8.34 0.43
C ASN A 128 13.42 8.97 0.99
N PRO A 129 13.10 8.77 2.27
CA PRO A 129 11.82 9.24 2.82
C PRO A 129 11.71 10.76 2.86
N TYR A 130 12.82 11.50 2.85
CA TYR A 130 12.83 12.98 2.76
C TYR A 130 12.71 13.50 1.33
N HIS A 131 12.72 12.62 0.33
CA HIS A 131 12.40 12.97 -1.05
C HIS A 131 10.90 12.90 -1.36
N TYR A 132 10.08 12.70 -0.32
CA TYR A 132 8.62 12.72 -0.40
C TYR A 132 8.06 13.62 0.69
N THR A 133 6.96 14.29 0.38
CA THR A 133 6.12 15.03 1.32
C THR A 133 4.79 14.31 1.45
N ARG A 134 4.23 14.34 2.66
CA ARG A 134 2.88 13.85 2.88
C ARG A 134 1.90 14.93 2.45
N VAL A 135 0.86 14.52 1.74
CA VAL A 135 -0.26 15.37 1.37
C VAL A 135 -1.55 14.73 1.83
N ASP A 136 -2.51 15.57 2.22
CA ASP A 136 -3.84 15.11 2.55
C ASP A 136 -4.60 14.71 1.28
N TYR A 137 -5.45 13.69 1.40
CA TYR A 137 -6.37 13.36 0.33
C TYR A 137 -7.36 14.52 0.16
N PRO A 138 -7.55 15.07 -1.05
CA PRO A 138 -8.61 16.05 -1.25
C PRO A 138 -9.93 15.37 -0.91
N VAL A 139 -10.62 15.86 0.12
CA VAL A 139 -11.96 15.36 0.46
C VAL A 139 -12.82 15.59 -0.78
N LEU A 140 -13.20 14.52 -1.46
CA LEU A 140 -14.06 14.64 -2.63
C LEU A 140 -15.39 15.27 -2.15
N PRO A 141 -15.90 16.31 -2.82
CA PRO A 141 -17.20 16.86 -2.46
C PRO A 141 -18.26 15.75 -2.53
N PRO A 142 -19.29 15.77 -1.66
CA PRO A 142 -20.32 14.75 -1.64
C PRO A 142 -20.92 14.57 -3.04
N VAL A 143 -20.79 13.36 -3.60
CA VAL A 143 -21.45 13.02 -4.86
C VAL A 143 -22.94 12.90 -4.56
N LEU A 144 -23.71 13.91 -4.96
CA LEU A 144 -25.17 13.81 -5.00
C LEU A 144 -25.53 12.80 -6.11
N VAL A 145 -25.71 11.55 -5.73
CA VAL A 145 -26.32 10.56 -6.62
C VAL A 145 -27.81 10.90 -6.74
N PRO A 146 -28.33 11.22 -7.94
CA PRO A 146 -29.76 11.40 -8.11
C PRO A 146 -30.46 10.07 -7.85
N ARG A 147 -31.28 9.99 -6.79
CA ARG A 147 -32.15 8.84 -6.50
C ARG A 147 -33.38 8.90 -7.40
N HIS A 148 -33.20 8.80 -8.71
CA HIS A 148 -34.34 8.60 -9.61
C HIS A 148 -34.38 7.13 -10.00
N ASN A 149 -35.14 6.35 -9.22
CA ASN A 149 -35.54 5.01 -9.59
C ASN A 149 -36.80 5.12 -10.45
N GLU A 150 -36.68 5.73 -11.64
CA GLU A 150 -37.76 5.74 -12.63
C GLU A 150 -37.77 4.39 -13.33
N TYR A 151 -38.34 3.38 -12.67
CA TYR A 151 -38.90 2.27 -13.42
C TYR A 151 -40.15 2.79 -14.13
N PRO A 152 -40.26 2.68 -15.45
CA PRO A 152 -41.48 3.06 -16.14
C PRO A 152 -42.62 2.14 -15.69
N THR A 153 -43.60 2.71 -14.99
CA THR A 153 -44.89 2.08 -14.70
C THR A 153 -45.63 1.90 -16.03
N MET A 154 -45.64 0.66 -16.52
CA MET A 154 -46.51 0.25 -17.63
C MET A 154 -47.94 0.09 -17.10
N GLU A 155 -48.71 1.17 -17.17
CA GLU A 155 -50.15 1.16 -16.91
C GLU A 155 -50.92 0.60 -18.12
N SER A 156 -51.86 -0.27 -17.79
CA SER A 156 -52.61 -1.22 -18.61
C SER A 156 -53.44 -0.64 -19.75
N THR A 157 -53.45 -1.30 -20.91
CA THR A 157 -54.61 -1.28 -21.83
C THR A 157 -55.32 -2.63 -21.80
N LYS A 158 -56.53 -2.60 -21.25
CA LYS A 158 -57.51 -3.67 -21.09
C LYS A 158 -58.01 -4.18 -22.45
N LYS A 159 -57.96 -5.49 -22.69
CA LYS A 159 -58.97 -6.18 -23.51
C LYS A 159 -59.38 -7.50 -22.86
N GLU A 160 -60.69 -7.63 -22.85
CA GLU A 160 -61.62 -8.51 -22.15
C GLU A 160 -61.74 -9.87 -22.82
N SER A 161 -61.79 -10.95 -22.02
CA SER A 161 -62.87 -11.96 -22.03
C SER A 161 -62.45 -13.23 -21.30
N LEU A 162 -63.33 -13.71 -20.39
CA LEU A 162 -63.68 -15.09 -20.01
C LEU A 162 -62.55 -16.16 -19.97
N SER A 163 -62.41 -17.02 -18.96
CA SER A 163 -63.32 -17.52 -17.93
C SER A 163 -62.54 -18.49 -17.02
N ASP A 164 -63.13 -18.76 -15.86
CA ASP A 164 -63.06 -20.00 -15.08
C ASP A 164 -61.76 -20.48 -14.41
N GLU A 165 -61.83 -20.42 -13.07
CA GLU A 165 -61.70 -21.55 -12.14
C GLU A 165 -60.31 -22.13 -11.78
N THR A 166 -60.10 -22.05 -10.45
CA THR A 166 -59.39 -22.97 -9.52
C THR A 166 -57.87 -22.99 -9.43
N CYS A 167 -57.40 -22.79 -8.19
CA CYS A 167 -56.18 -23.38 -7.69
C CYS A 167 -56.34 -24.92 -7.66
N ASP A 168 -55.34 -25.68 -8.11
CA ASP A 168 -54.48 -26.47 -7.22
C ASP A 168 -53.43 -27.29 -8.00
N SER A 169 -52.26 -27.42 -7.38
CA SER A 169 -51.37 -28.60 -7.32
C SER A 169 -51.07 -29.47 -8.56
N HIS A 170 -49.78 -29.56 -8.90
CA HIS A 170 -48.95 -30.80 -8.90
C HIS A 170 -47.51 -30.41 -9.30
N CYS A 171 -46.51 -30.44 -8.41
CA CYS A 171 -45.68 -31.59 -8.03
C CYS A 171 -45.18 -32.44 -9.21
N TYR A 172 -43.90 -32.32 -9.59
CA TYR A 172 -42.85 -33.30 -9.24
C TYR A 172 -41.51 -32.89 -9.86
N SER A 173 -40.48 -33.00 -9.04
CA SER A 173 -39.07 -33.09 -9.42
C SER A 173 -38.83 -34.22 -10.42
N ASP A 174 -37.90 -34.03 -11.36
CA ASP A 174 -37.07 -35.16 -11.75
C ASP A 174 -35.65 -34.78 -12.14
N SER A 175 -34.75 -35.60 -11.63
CA SER A 175 -33.30 -35.57 -11.75
C SER A 175 -32.85 -36.67 -12.72
N HIS A 176 -31.58 -36.62 -13.12
CA HIS A 176 -30.81 -37.68 -13.80
C HIS A 176 -31.19 -37.89 -15.30
N ASN A 177 -30.31 -38.22 -16.25
CA ASN A 177 -29.01 -38.90 -16.27
C ASN A 177 -28.56 -38.95 -17.76
N LEU A 178 -27.30 -38.76 -18.20
CA LEU A 178 -26.23 -39.76 -18.50
C LEU A 178 -25.32 -39.12 -19.59
N ILE A 179 -24.00 -38.99 -19.47
CA ILE A 179 -22.86 -39.94 -19.65
C ILE A 179 -22.74 -40.58 -21.05
N PHE A 180 -21.47 -40.59 -21.53
CA PHE A 180 -20.79 -41.31 -22.62
C PHE A 180 -20.53 -40.46 -23.88
N SER A 181 -19.31 -40.32 -24.41
CA SER A 181 -18.01 -41.01 -24.19
C SER A 181 -16.85 -40.03 -24.38
#